data_AF-A0A2K5W5P1-F1
#
_entry.id   AF-A0A2K5W5P1-F1
#
_cell.length_a   1.000
_cell.length_b   1.000
_cell.length_c   1.000
_cell.angle_alpha   90.00
_cell.angle_beta   90.00
_cell.angle_gamma   90.00
#
_symmetry.space_group_name_H-M   'P 1'
#
loop_
_entity.id
_entity.type
_entity.pdbx_description
1 polymer ?
#
loop_
_entity_poly.entity_id
_entity_poly.type
_entity_poly.pdbx_seq_one_letter_code
_entity_poly.pdbx_strand_id
1 'polypeptide(L)'
;MTDFLEVNRQELGRWLREEPGAFNWSMYSQYACLIEGKGESWQEKERQLRARVKRVLPIDVHQPQPLGTGSPAPLPADTLVSAFCLEAVSPDLASFQRALDHITTLLRPGGHLLLIGALEESWYLAGEARLMVVPVSEEEVREALVRSGYEVRDLRTYIMPAHLQTGVDDVKGIFFAWAQKVGL
;
A
#
# COMPACT_ATOMS: atom_id res chain seq x y z
N MET A 1 6.83 6.97 -5.28
CA MET A 1 6.36 5.58 -5.28
C MET A 1 7.54 4.67 -5.05
N THR A 2 7.34 3.50 -4.47
CA THR A 2 8.40 2.60 -4.04
C THR A 2 7.97 1.15 -4.24
N ASP A 3 8.87 0.27 -4.66
CA ASP A 3 8.63 -1.18 -4.74
C ASP A 3 9.96 -1.94 -4.66
N PHE A 4 9.94 -3.14 -4.06
CA PHE A 4 11.11 -4.02 -3.93
C PHE A 4 11.59 -4.53 -5.29
N LEU A 5 10.66 -4.99 -6.13
CA LEU A 5 10.97 -5.61 -7.41
C LEU A 5 11.23 -4.55 -8.49
N GLU A 6 12.33 -4.70 -9.22
CA GLU A 6 12.64 -3.82 -10.33
C GLU A 6 11.58 -3.87 -11.44
N VAL A 7 11.03 -5.05 -11.71
CA VAL A 7 9.99 -5.23 -12.74
C VAL A 7 8.72 -4.43 -12.45
N ASN A 8 8.31 -4.31 -11.17
CA ASN A 8 7.18 -3.46 -10.78
C ASN A 8 7.50 -1.98 -10.98
N ARG A 9 8.72 -1.55 -10.63
CA ARG A 9 9.18 -0.17 -10.87
C ARG A 9 9.24 0.17 -12.36
N GLN A 10 9.62 -0.79 -13.20
CA GLN A 10 9.60 -0.64 -14.66
C GLN A 10 8.16 -0.46 -15.17
N GLU A 11 7.20 -1.26 -14.70
CA GLU A 11 5.78 -1.14 -15.08
C GLU A 11 5.19 0.23 -14.69
N LEU A 12 5.48 0.71 -13.48
CA LEU A 12 5.16 2.09 -13.08
C LEU A 12 5.78 3.11 -14.03
N GLY A 13 7.03 2.89 -14.43
CA GLY A 13 7.74 3.72 -15.40
C GLY A 13 7.05 3.79 -16.77
N ARG A 14 6.54 2.66 -17.28
CA ARG A 14 5.79 2.61 -18.55
C ARG A 14 4.53 3.48 -18.47
N TRP A 15 3.75 3.33 -17.40
CA TRP A 15 2.53 4.13 -17.20
C TRP A 15 2.82 5.62 -16.99
N LEU A 16 3.88 5.98 -16.27
CA LEU A 16 4.32 7.36 -16.06
C LEU A 16 4.77 8.05 -17.36
N ARG A 17 5.32 7.28 -18.31
CA ARG A 17 5.74 7.77 -19.64
C ARG A 17 4.65 7.70 -20.70
N GLU A 18 3.44 7.27 -20.33
CA GLU A 18 2.32 7.08 -21.26
C GLU A 18 2.67 6.13 -22.42
N GLU A 19 3.46 5.09 -22.15
CA GLU A 19 3.86 4.13 -23.17
C GLU A 19 2.66 3.28 -23.65
N PRO A 20 2.53 3.06 -24.96
CA PRO A 20 1.60 2.05 -25.49
C PRO A 20 1.94 0.67 -24.89
N GLY A 21 0.96 0.03 -24.26
CA GLY A 21 1.12 -1.28 -23.62
C GLY A 21 1.29 -1.24 -22.09
N ALA A 22 1.42 -0.05 -21.48
CA ALA A 22 1.27 0.09 -20.03
C ALA A 22 -0.15 -0.32 -19.60
N PHE A 23 -0.30 -0.84 -18.39
CA PHE A 23 -1.63 -1.19 -17.86
C PHE A 23 -2.58 0.01 -17.91
N ASN A 24 -3.81 -0.22 -18.39
CA ASN A 24 -4.80 0.83 -18.53
C ASN A 24 -5.58 1.04 -17.22
N TRP A 25 -5.23 2.12 -16.51
CA TRP A 25 -5.88 2.53 -15.26
C TRP A 25 -7.14 3.40 -15.45
N SER A 26 -7.57 3.69 -16.68
CA SER A 26 -8.62 4.69 -16.94
C SER A 26 -9.96 4.40 -16.24
N MET A 27 -10.33 3.13 -16.08
CA MET A 27 -11.54 2.74 -15.36
C MET A 27 -11.48 3.11 -13.87
N TYR A 28 -10.32 2.94 -13.23
CA TYR A 28 -10.09 3.35 -11.84
C TYR A 28 -10.06 4.87 -11.73
N SER A 29 -9.35 5.54 -12.65
CA SER A 29 -9.29 7.01 -12.72
C SER A 29 -10.68 7.63 -12.89
N GLN A 30 -11.51 7.06 -13.76
CA GLN A 30 -12.90 7.49 -13.97
C GLN A 30 -13.75 7.27 -12.72
N TYR A 31 -13.64 6.10 -12.08
CA TYR A 31 -14.38 5.82 -10.86
C TYR A 31 -13.97 6.76 -9.71
N ALA A 32 -12.67 7.05 -9.57
CA ALA A 32 -12.16 8.03 -8.61
C ALA A 32 -12.77 9.43 -8.85
N CYS A 33 -12.77 9.91 -10.10
CA CYS A 33 -13.41 11.18 -10.46
C CYS A 33 -14.92 11.19 -10.11
N LEU A 34 -15.62 10.08 -10.37
CA LEU A 34 -17.05 9.94 -10.07
C LEU A 34 -17.33 10.09 -8.57
N ILE A 35 -16.60 9.34 -7.72
CA ILE A 35 -16.83 9.35 -6.27
C ILE A 35 -16.31 10.61 -5.59
N GLU A 36 -15.32 11.30 -6.17
CA GLU A 36 -14.86 12.60 -5.68
C GLU A 36 -15.88 13.73 -5.96
N GLY A 37 -16.75 13.57 -6.97
CA GLY A 37 -17.88 14.49 -7.20
C GLY A 37 -17.49 15.91 -7.65
N LYS A 38 -16.26 16.12 -8.16
CA LYS A 38 -15.74 17.45 -8.53
C LYS A 38 -15.92 17.82 -10.01
N GLY A 39 -16.49 16.93 -10.82
CA GLY A 39 -16.60 17.13 -12.28
C GLY A 39 -15.27 17.09 -13.04
N GLU A 40 -14.20 16.57 -12.43
CA GLU A 40 -12.90 16.38 -13.07
C GLU A 40 -12.94 15.22 -14.07
N SER A 41 -12.24 15.36 -15.21
CA SER A 41 -12.08 14.26 -16.16
C SER A 41 -10.97 13.30 -15.73
N TRP A 42 -11.12 12.02 -16.06
CA TRP A 42 -10.11 11.01 -15.69
C TRP A 42 -8.74 11.29 -16.32
N GLN A 43 -8.71 11.89 -17.52
CA GLN A 43 -7.46 12.29 -18.17
C GLN A 43 -6.72 13.36 -17.37
N GLU A 44 -7.44 14.34 -16.81
CA GLU A 44 -6.84 15.39 -16.00
C GLU A 44 -6.35 14.84 -14.66
N LYS A 45 -7.12 13.93 -14.05
CA LYS A 45 -6.69 13.20 -12.84
C LYS A 45 -5.38 12.45 -13.06
N GLU A 46 -5.27 11.68 -14.14
CA GLU A 46 -4.04 10.94 -14.45
C GLU A 46 -2.86 11.88 -14.74
N ARG A 47 -3.07 12.95 -15.51
CA ARG A 47 -2.05 13.96 -15.80
C ARG A 47 -1.49 14.56 -14.51
N GLN A 48 -2.37 14.91 -13.56
CA GLN A 48 -1.95 15.43 -12.25
C GLN A 48 -1.16 14.39 -11.44
N LEU A 49 -1.60 13.13 -11.44
CA LEU A 49 -0.87 12.07 -10.74
C LEU A 49 0.54 11.90 -11.32
N ARG A 50 0.68 11.77 -12.65
CA ARG A 50 1.99 11.67 -13.33
C ARG A 50 2.89 12.87 -12.99
N ALA A 51 2.34 14.09 -13.00
CA ALA A 51 3.09 15.30 -12.67
C ALA A 51 3.53 15.37 -11.18
N ARG A 52 2.76 14.77 -10.26
CA ARG A 52 3.06 14.75 -8.81
C ARG A 52 4.01 13.64 -8.41
N VAL A 53 4.05 12.52 -9.13
CA VAL A 53 5.04 11.46 -8.88
C VAL A 53 6.44 11.95 -9.27
N LYS A 54 7.26 12.27 -8.26
CA LYS A 54 8.61 12.81 -8.48
C LYS A 54 9.69 11.75 -8.68
N ARG A 55 9.46 10.52 -8.19
CA ARG A 55 10.41 9.42 -8.22
C ARG A 55 9.76 8.07 -7.96
N VAL A 56 10.38 7.03 -8.53
CA VAL A 56 10.12 5.62 -8.26
C VAL A 56 11.41 5.02 -7.69
N LEU A 57 11.39 4.53 -6.45
CA LEU A 57 12.59 4.09 -5.72
C LEU A 57 12.51 2.61 -5.31
N PRO A 58 13.65 1.91 -5.17
CA PRO A 58 13.66 0.63 -4.46
C PRO A 58 13.30 0.83 -2.98
N ILE A 59 12.69 -0.19 -2.38
CA ILE A 59 12.39 -0.26 -0.94
C ILE A 59 12.50 -1.70 -0.45
N ASP A 60 12.96 -1.89 0.79
CA ASP A 60 12.84 -3.15 1.52
C ASP A 60 12.33 -2.85 2.93
N VAL A 61 11.06 -3.22 3.20
CA VAL A 61 10.39 -2.93 4.49
C VAL A 61 10.99 -3.71 5.66
N HIS A 62 11.79 -4.74 5.39
CA HIS A 62 12.48 -5.52 6.43
C HIS A 62 13.81 -4.89 6.86
N GLN A 63 14.28 -3.84 6.18
CA GLN A 63 15.43 -3.07 6.64
C GLN A 63 15.01 -1.97 7.62
N PRO A 64 15.79 -1.71 8.69
CA PRO A 64 15.54 -0.59 9.61
C PRO A 64 15.47 0.78 8.93
N GLN A 65 16.13 0.92 7.78
CA GLN A 65 16.03 2.08 6.89
C GLN A 65 15.47 1.60 5.54
N PRO A 66 14.14 1.56 5.34
CA PRO A 66 13.55 0.88 4.19
C PRO A 66 13.98 1.42 2.82
N LEU A 67 14.33 2.70 2.75
CA LEU A 67 14.78 3.37 1.52
C LEU A 67 16.31 3.47 1.39
N GLY A 68 17.04 2.82 2.29
CA GLY A 68 18.50 2.87 2.37
C GLY A 68 19.03 4.19 2.96
N THR A 69 20.33 4.18 3.27
CA THR A 69 21.06 5.37 3.73
C THR A 69 21.19 6.39 2.60
N GLY A 70 20.92 7.67 2.91
CA GLY A 70 21.04 8.73 1.91
C GLY A 70 19.96 8.69 0.81
N SER A 71 18.80 8.11 1.11
CA SER A 71 17.68 8.07 0.17
C SER A 71 17.35 9.45 -0.42
N PRO A 72 17.05 9.55 -1.73
CA PRO A 72 16.64 10.82 -2.36
C PRO A 72 15.19 11.22 -2.02
N ALA A 73 14.48 10.44 -1.21
CA ALA A 73 13.14 10.78 -0.72
C ALA A 73 13.21 11.92 0.32
N PRO A 74 12.33 12.93 0.24
CA PRO A 74 12.20 13.93 1.31
C PRO A 74 11.62 13.24 2.55
N LEU A 75 12.43 13.15 3.60
CA LEU A 75 12.06 12.52 4.87
C LEU A 75 12.23 13.52 6.03
N PRO A 76 11.37 13.44 7.07
CA PRO A 76 10.21 12.55 7.16
C PRO A 76 9.05 13.02 6.25
N ALA A 77 8.26 12.08 5.75
CA ALA A 77 7.08 12.35 4.93
C ALA A 77 5.89 12.82 5.80
N ASP A 78 4.96 13.55 5.18
CA ASP A 78 3.69 13.97 5.82
C ASP A 78 2.66 12.84 5.90
N THR A 79 2.63 12.00 4.86
CA THR A 79 1.66 10.91 4.71
C THR A 79 2.34 9.70 4.07
N LEU A 80 1.97 8.51 4.54
CA LEU A 80 2.28 7.23 3.89
C LEU A 80 0.99 6.57 3.40
N VAL A 81 1.08 5.92 2.24
CA VAL A 81 0.04 5.04 1.71
C VAL A 81 0.70 3.72 1.36
N SER A 82 0.15 2.62 1.86
CA SER A 82 0.60 1.27 1.53
C SER A 82 -0.61 0.37 1.33
N ALA A 83 -0.63 -0.41 0.25
CA ALA A 83 -1.72 -1.30 -0.08
C ALA A 83 -1.16 -2.67 -0.46
N PHE A 84 -1.65 -3.73 0.21
CA PHE A 84 -1.31 -5.13 -0.04
C PHE A 84 0.19 -5.41 -0.06
N CYS A 85 0.88 -5.02 1.02
CA CYS A 85 2.34 -5.06 1.08
C CYS A 85 2.84 -5.76 2.34
N LEU A 86 2.51 -5.23 3.52
CA LEU A 86 3.16 -5.67 4.76
C LEU A 86 2.84 -7.13 5.10
N GLU A 87 1.59 -7.54 4.95
CA GLU A 87 1.13 -8.91 5.13
C GLU A 87 1.67 -9.84 4.04
N ALA A 88 1.75 -9.34 2.80
CA ALA A 88 2.17 -10.13 1.64
C ALA A 88 3.67 -10.45 1.61
N VAL A 89 4.50 -9.69 2.35
CA VAL A 89 5.96 -9.87 2.38
C VAL A 89 6.49 -10.30 3.75
N SER A 90 5.64 -10.42 4.75
CA SER A 90 6.04 -10.81 6.11
C SER A 90 5.75 -12.29 6.34
N PRO A 91 6.73 -13.10 6.80
CA PRO A 91 6.50 -14.53 7.04
C PRO A 91 5.64 -14.82 8.28
N ASP A 92 5.53 -13.86 9.20
CA ASP A 92 4.78 -13.99 10.45
C ASP A 92 4.35 -12.60 10.99
N LEU A 93 3.49 -12.60 12.00
CA LEU A 93 2.95 -11.37 12.61
C LEU A 93 4.06 -10.52 13.26
N ALA A 94 5.11 -11.16 13.79
CA ALA A 94 6.24 -10.45 14.37
C ALA A 94 7.05 -9.69 13.29
N SER A 95 7.17 -10.25 12.10
CA SER A 95 7.78 -9.61 10.93
C SER A 95 6.88 -8.51 10.39
N PHE A 96 5.56 -8.71 10.35
CA PHE A 96 4.60 -7.67 10.00
C PHE A 96 4.73 -6.45 10.94
N GLN A 97 4.79 -6.69 12.25
CA GLN A 97 5.00 -5.65 13.26
C GLN A 97 6.31 -4.88 13.00
N ARG A 98 7.43 -5.58 12.79
CA ARG A 98 8.72 -4.93 12.52
C ARG A 98 8.70 -4.13 11.22
N ALA A 99 8.09 -4.66 10.17
CA ALA A 99 7.95 -3.96 8.89
C ALA A 99 7.12 -2.67 9.05
N LEU A 100 6.04 -2.73 9.83
CA LEU A 100 5.25 -1.55 10.18
C LEU A 100 6.08 -0.53 10.98
N ASP A 101 6.86 -0.97 11.96
CA ASP A 101 7.75 -0.10 12.74
C ASP A 101 8.78 0.58 11.83
N HIS A 102 9.39 -0.16 10.89
CA HIS A 102 10.37 0.37 9.95
C HIS A 102 9.77 1.44 9.02
N ILE A 103 8.62 1.20 8.39
CA ILE A 103 8.00 2.23 7.53
C ILE A 103 7.53 3.43 8.34
N THR A 104 7.18 3.24 9.62
CA THR A 104 6.78 4.33 10.53
C THR A 104 7.91 5.30 10.81
N THR A 105 9.17 4.88 10.69
CA THR A 105 10.33 5.79 10.75
C THR A 105 10.35 6.83 9.63
N LEU A 106 9.72 6.53 8.49
CA LEU A 106 9.66 7.43 7.33
C LEU A 106 8.60 8.53 7.51
N LEU A 107 7.68 8.38 8.47
CA LEU A 107 6.56 9.29 8.69
C LEU A 107 6.84 10.25 9.85
N ARG A 108 6.52 11.53 9.67
CA ARG A 108 6.71 12.53 10.73
C ARG A 108 5.72 12.32 11.89
N PRO A 109 6.05 12.78 13.11
CA PRO A 109 5.06 12.89 14.18
C PRO A 109 3.84 13.70 13.73
N GLY A 110 2.64 13.23 14.07
CA GLY A 110 1.36 13.79 13.62
C GLY A 110 1.01 13.50 12.15
N GLY A 111 1.86 12.81 11.41
CA GLY A 111 1.60 12.39 10.02
C GLY A 111 0.59 11.25 9.93
N HIS A 112 0.09 10.99 8.72
CA HIS A 112 -0.96 9.99 8.49
C HIS A 112 -0.47 8.76 7.72
N LEU A 113 -0.93 7.59 8.13
CA LEU A 113 -0.80 6.34 7.40
C LEU A 113 -2.19 5.92 6.89
N LEU A 114 -2.29 5.66 5.59
CA LEU A 114 -3.40 4.92 4.99
C LEU A 114 -2.88 3.53 4.62
N LEU A 115 -3.40 2.50 5.29
CA LEU A 115 -2.98 1.13 5.12
C LEU A 115 -4.16 0.29 4.62
N ILE A 116 -3.95 -0.42 3.51
CA ILE A 116 -4.90 -1.38 2.95
C ILE A 116 -4.20 -2.73 2.89
N GLY A 117 -4.91 -3.81 3.21
CA GLY A 117 -4.35 -5.14 3.07
C GLY A 117 -5.40 -6.23 3.14
N ALA A 118 -4.95 -7.46 2.93
CA ALA A 118 -5.77 -8.66 2.97
C ALA A 118 -6.01 -9.12 4.42
N LEU A 119 -7.23 -9.59 4.69
CA LEU A 119 -7.62 -10.24 5.94
C LEU A 119 -7.71 -11.75 5.75
N GLU A 120 -7.11 -12.48 6.68
CA GLU A 120 -7.15 -13.95 6.74
C GLU A 120 -6.71 -14.63 5.42
N GLU A 121 -5.81 -13.98 4.67
CA GLU A 121 -5.20 -14.51 3.44
C GLU A 121 -3.90 -15.25 3.79
N SER A 122 -3.72 -16.43 3.20
CA SER A 122 -2.51 -17.24 3.38
C SER A 122 -1.70 -17.41 2.09
N TRP A 123 -2.28 -17.13 0.92
CA TRP A 123 -1.56 -17.13 -0.35
C TRP A 123 -2.27 -16.33 -1.44
N TYR A 124 -1.50 -15.88 -2.44
CA TYR A 124 -2.03 -15.38 -3.71
C TYR A 124 -1.13 -15.78 -4.89
N LEU A 125 -1.66 -15.68 -6.12
CA LEU A 125 -0.93 -15.96 -7.37
C LEU A 125 -0.48 -14.68 -8.06
N ALA A 126 0.77 -14.67 -8.51
CA ALA A 126 1.33 -13.66 -9.40
C ALA A 126 1.96 -14.36 -10.62
N GLY A 127 1.13 -14.67 -11.61
CA GLY A 127 1.53 -15.51 -12.75
C GLY A 127 1.79 -16.95 -12.28
N GLU A 128 3.01 -17.44 -12.51
CA GLU A 128 3.42 -18.79 -12.07
C GLU A 128 3.78 -18.87 -10.58
N ALA A 129 4.02 -17.72 -9.93
CA ALA A 129 4.42 -17.68 -8.53
C ALA A 129 3.20 -17.76 -7.61
N ARG A 130 3.23 -18.73 -6.68
CA ARG A 130 2.34 -18.75 -5.51
C ARG A 130 3.10 -18.19 -4.31
N LEU A 131 2.65 -17.04 -3.83
CA LEU A 131 3.29 -16.31 -2.73
C LEU A 131 2.56 -16.63 -1.43
N MET A 132 3.32 -16.83 -0.36
CA MET A 132 2.78 -17.05 0.98
C MET A 132 2.57 -15.70 1.67
N VAL A 133 1.46 -15.57 2.36
CA VAL A 133 1.03 -14.36 3.07
C VAL A 133 0.84 -14.72 4.55
N VAL A 134 1.19 -13.82 5.47
CA VAL A 134 0.80 -13.99 6.87
C VAL A 134 -0.68 -13.63 7.02
N PRO A 135 -1.55 -14.56 7.45
CA PRO A 135 -2.94 -14.23 7.75
C PRO A 135 -2.99 -13.27 8.93
N VAL A 136 -3.71 -12.16 8.76
CA VAL A 136 -3.95 -11.18 9.82
C VAL A 136 -5.43 -10.88 9.95
N SER A 137 -5.87 -10.69 11.19
CA SER A 137 -7.20 -10.23 11.58
C SER A 137 -7.27 -8.70 11.68
N GLU A 138 -8.49 -8.16 11.74
CA GLU A 138 -8.70 -6.72 11.99
C GLU A 138 -8.10 -6.29 13.35
N GLU A 139 -8.27 -7.13 14.37
CA GLU A 139 -7.75 -6.93 15.72
C GLU A 139 -6.21 -6.87 15.73
N GLU A 140 -5.54 -7.79 15.05
CA GLU A 140 -4.08 -7.80 14.95
C GLU A 140 -3.54 -6.57 14.20
N VAL A 141 -4.22 -6.15 13.12
CA VAL A 141 -3.88 -4.90 12.41
C VAL A 141 -4.02 -3.70 13.34
N ARG A 142 -5.11 -3.62 14.10
CA ARG A 142 -5.36 -2.54 15.08
C ARG A 142 -4.28 -2.52 16.15
N GLU A 143 -3.98 -3.67 16.75
CA GLU A 143 -2.95 -3.79 17.78
C GLU A 143 -1.57 -3.41 17.25
N ALA A 144 -1.22 -3.84 16.04
CA ALA A 144 0.05 -3.51 15.43
C ALA A 144 0.22 -1.99 15.22
N LEU A 145 -0.83 -1.31 14.74
CA LEU A 145 -0.86 0.15 14.60
C LEU A 145 -0.67 0.85 15.96
N VAL A 146 -1.37 0.39 17.01
CA VAL A 146 -1.20 0.97 18.35
C VAL A 146 0.23 0.76 18.87
N ARG A 147 0.80 -0.44 18.71
CA ARG A 147 2.18 -0.75 19.13
C ARG A 147 3.22 0.09 18.39
N SER A 148 2.99 0.40 17.11
CA SER A 148 3.85 1.29 16.32
C SER A 148 3.63 2.79 16.61
N GLY A 149 2.82 3.13 17.63
CA GLY A 149 2.63 4.51 18.07
C GLY A 149 1.64 5.30 17.21
N TYR A 150 0.60 4.65 16.68
CA TYR A 150 -0.50 5.33 15.99
C TYR A 150 -1.77 5.41 16.85
N GLU A 151 -2.50 6.52 16.66
CA GLU A 151 -3.92 6.60 16.94
C GLU A 151 -4.70 6.09 15.71
N VAL A 152 -5.49 5.04 15.85
CA VAL A 152 -6.34 4.50 14.78
C VAL A 152 -7.58 5.38 14.64
N ARG A 153 -7.65 6.17 13.56
CA ARG A 153 -8.75 7.11 13.27
C ARG A 153 -9.94 6.42 12.60
N ASP A 154 -9.66 5.43 11.76
CA ASP A 154 -10.66 4.64 11.06
C ASP A 154 -10.09 3.24 10.80
N LEU A 155 -10.91 2.21 10.94
CA LEU A 155 -10.59 0.85 10.55
C LEU A 155 -11.87 0.20 10.04
N ARG A 156 -11.88 -0.17 8.76
CA ARG A 156 -13.03 -0.74 8.07
C ARG A 156 -12.66 -2.08 7.46
N THR A 157 -13.65 -2.95 7.41
CA THR A 157 -13.53 -4.28 6.81
C THR A 157 -14.52 -4.43 5.66
N TYR A 158 -14.03 -4.91 4.53
CA TYR A 158 -14.84 -5.37 3.40
C TYR A 158 -14.76 -6.90 3.34
N ILE A 159 -15.89 -7.58 3.51
CA ILE A 159 -15.95 -9.04 3.41
C ILE A 159 -15.96 -9.41 1.93
N MET A 160 -15.05 -10.30 1.52
CA MET A 160 -14.93 -10.71 0.13
C MET A 160 -16.14 -11.57 -0.26
N PRO A 161 -17.02 -11.11 -1.17
CA PRO A 161 -18.18 -11.88 -1.58
C PRO A 161 -17.77 -13.06 -2.46
N ALA A 162 -18.53 -14.15 -2.41
CA ALA A 162 -18.22 -15.40 -3.11
C ALA A 162 -17.96 -15.22 -4.62
N HIS A 163 -18.61 -14.27 -5.30
CA HIS A 163 -18.42 -14.03 -6.73
C HIS A 163 -17.07 -13.37 -7.07
N LEU A 164 -16.35 -12.82 -6.09
CA LEU A 164 -15.00 -12.29 -6.24
C LEU A 164 -13.92 -13.27 -5.75
N GLN A 165 -14.32 -14.40 -5.16
CA GLN A 165 -13.40 -15.49 -4.77
C GLN A 165 -13.07 -16.34 -6.00
N THR A 166 -12.17 -15.84 -6.84
CA THR A 166 -11.92 -16.37 -8.19
C THR A 166 -10.87 -17.49 -8.25
N GLY A 167 -10.27 -17.86 -7.12
CA GLY A 167 -9.21 -18.87 -7.03
C GLY A 167 -7.80 -18.35 -7.31
N VAL A 168 -7.63 -17.03 -7.41
CA VAL A 168 -6.31 -16.38 -7.51
C VAL A 168 -5.64 -16.18 -6.14
N ASP A 169 -6.42 -16.27 -5.06
CA ASP A 169 -6.03 -16.12 -3.66
C ASP A 169 -7.03 -16.86 -2.75
N ASP A 170 -6.84 -16.79 -1.44
CA ASP A 170 -7.79 -17.27 -0.44
C ASP A 170 -8.29 -16.20 0.54
N VAL A 171 -8.17 -14.92 0.18
CA VAL A 171 -8.57 -13.78 1.00
C VAL A 171 -10.02 -13.86 1.49
N LYS A 172 -10.25 -13.53 2.78
CA LYS A 172 -11.61 -13.49 3.37
C LYS A 172 -12.19 -12.09 3.39
N GLY A 173 -11.34 -11.07 3.44
CA GLY A 173 -11.75 -9.68 3.38
C GLY A 173 -10.58 -8.74 3.13
N ILE A 174 -10.88 -7.46 3.04
CA ILE A 174 -9.89 -6.39 2.89
C ILE A 174 -10.09 -5.44 4.07
N PHE A 175 -9.00 -5.03 4.70
CA PHE A 175 -9.06 -3.94 5.68
C PHE A 175 -8.63 -2.61 5.04
N PHE A 176 -9.20 -1.52 5.52
CA PHE A 176 -8.72 -0.16 5.33
C PHE A 176 -8.51 0.48 6.69
N ALA A 177 -7.28 0.88 6.98
CA ALA A 177 -6.89 1.64 8.17
C ALA A 177 -6.49 3.05 7.79
N TRP A 178 -7.04 4.03 8.50
CA TRP A 178 -6.48 5.37 8.60
C TRP A 178 -5.95 5.55 10.02
N ALA A 179 -4.64 5.77 10.14
CA ALA A 179 -3.95 5.91 11.40
C ALA A 179 -3.12 7.20 11.41
N GLN A 180 -3.04 7.86 12.55
CA GLN A 180 -2.21 9.06 12.73
C GLN A 180 -1.08 8.77 13.72
N LYS A 181 0.17 9.00 13.31
CA LYS A 181 1.33 8.80 14.17
C LYS A 181 1.27 9.78 15.33
N VAL A 182 1.31 9.30 16.56
CA VAL A 182 1.24 10.13 17.76
C VAL A 182 2.47 11.05 17.81
N GLY A 183 2.24 12.32 18.10
CA GLY A 183 3.31 13.27 18.40
C GLY A 183 3.86 13.02 19.80
N LEU A 184 5.17 12.82 19.92
CA LEU A 184 5.86 13.09 21.18
C LEU A 184 6.14 14.60 21.27
#